data_AF-A0A1D9PEF1-F1
#
_entry.id   AF-A0A1D9PEF1-F1
#
_cell.length_a   1.000
_cell.length_b   1.000
_cell.length_c   1.000
_cell.angle_alpha   90.00
_cell.angle_beta   90.00
_cell.angle_gamma   90.00
#
_symmetry.space_group_name_H-M   'P 1'
#
loop_
_entity.id
_entity.type
_entity.pdbx_description
1 polymer ?
#
loop_
_entity_poly.entity_id
_entity_poly.type
_entity_poly.pdbx_seq_one_letter_code
_entity_poly.pdbx_strand_id
1 'polypeptide(L)'
;MAIPTLANAQQPANDVTAPLHLLQPDYPTPYGAKTTQEIKATIDKIYAFLEKTTPASLIDSKTKQEVTDLKKLNENTIFAPGTFRLTSYEWGVTYAGMLLATEATGDTKYANYTNKRLKLIADISPYYKKELAKNSKFPSPVHGFLMPHALDDGGAVTASMIKAQRAGLKTNLRPLIDHFMDYISSKEFRLTDGTLARNRPQPNTLWLDDLFMAVPALAQMGKLTGDVKYYDDAVKQVKQFSERMFNSQKNLYMHGWVQSMEEHPQFHWARANGWAVMTMVELLEVLPKDHPGYNMVLNQLRAHIKGLVAYQDGTGFWHQLIDRNDTYLETSATAIYAYSITRAINRGYIDKAAYAPAALLAWNAVATKVNDKGEVEGTCVGTGMGFDPAFYYYRPINVFAAHGYGPVILAGSEIILMLKNNEFEINDSSLQLKTRK
;
A
#
# COMPACT_ATOMS: atom_id res chain seq x y z
N MET A 1 -61.98 -6.65 28.89
CA MET A 1 -61.34 -7.88 29.39
C MET A 1 -60.41 -8.43 28.31
N ALA A 2 -59.16 -8.69 28.72
CA ALA A 2 -58.16 -9.64 28.20
C ALA A 2 -57.82 -9.75 26.68
N ILE A 3 -56.57 -9.35 26.38
CA ILE A 3 -55.59 -9.95 25.43
C ILE A 3 -55.23 -11.37 25.96
N PRO A 4 -54.92 -12.44 25.15
CA PRO A 4 -53.89 -12.44 24.11
C PRO A 4 -54.13 -13.23 22.80
N THR A 5 -53.68 -12.63 21.71
CA THR A 5 -53.20 -13.34 20.52
C THR A 5 -51.82 -13.94 20.84
N LEU A 6 -51.76 -15.27 20.84
CA LEU A 6 -50.53 -16.06 20.95
C LEU A 6 -49.57 -15.68 19.84
N ALA A 7 -48.39 -15.21 20.25
CA ALA A 7 -47.21 -15.18 19.41
C ALA A 7 -46.93 -16.59 18.89
N ASN A 8 -46.70 -16.71 17.59
CA ASN A 8 -46.11 -17.91 16.99
C ASN A 8 -44.66 -17.98 17.49
N ALA A 9 -44.45 -18.54 18.68
CA ALA A 9 -43.13 -18.96 19.11
C ALA A 9 -42.71 -20.09 18.17
N GLN A 10 -41.80 -19.80 17.23
CA GLN A 10 -41.05 -20.85 16.54
C GLN A 10 -40.56 -21.82 17.62
N GLN A 11 -40.90 -23.11 17.47
CA GLN A 11 -40.39 -24.12 18.39
C GLN A 11 -38.86 -23.97 18.49
N PRO A 12 -38.29 -23.98 19.70
CA PRO A 12 -36.86 -23.82 19.86
C PRO A 12 -36.15 -24.92 19.07
N ALA A 13 -35.33 -24.51 18.10
CA ALA A 13 -34.47 -25.40 17.35
C ALA A 13 -33.53 -26.13 18.33
N ASN A 14 -33.52 -27.45 18.27
CA ASN A 14 -32.63 -28.30 19.05
C ASN A 14 -31.90 -29.29 18.13
N ASP A 15 -31.00 -30.07 18.71
CA ASP A 15 -30.14 -31.03 18.00
C ASP A 15 -30.93 -32.05 17.15
N VAL A 16 -32.15 -32.42 17.58
CA VAL A 16 -33.01 -33.38 16.88
C VAL A 16 -33.80 -32.71 15.75
N THR A 17 -34.18 -31.44 15.92
CA THR A 17 -35.14 -30.78 15.02
C THR A 17 -34.48 -29.84 14.01
N ALA A 18 -33.18 -29.56 14.12
CA ALA A 18 -32.48 -28.66 13.22
C ALA A 18 -30.99 -29.03 13.05
N PRO A 19 -30.42 -28.85 11.86
CA PRO A 19 -28.98 -28.96 11.66
C PRO A 19 -28.28 -27.73 12.27
N LEU A 20 -27.99 -27.79 13.57
CA LEU A 20 -27.43 -26.65 14.32
C LEU A 20 -26.09 -26.15 13.73
N HIS A 21 -25.32 -27.04 13.09
CA HIS A 21 -24.07 -26.69 12.40
C HIS A 21 -24.23 -25.84 11.12
N LEU A 22 -25.47 -25.71 10.61
CA LEU A 22 -25.82 -24.87 9.46
C LEU A 22 -26.50 -23.55 9.86
N LEU A 23 -26.61 -23.26 11.16
CA LEU A 23 -27.14 -21.97 11.61
C LEU A 23 -26.27 -20.84 11.06
N GLN A 24 -26.93 -19.82 10.52
CA GLN A 24 -26.26 -18.65 9.95
C GLN A 24 -25.51 -17.90 11.07
N PRO A 25 -24.18 -17.76 10.98
CA PRO A 25 -23.44 -16.99 11.97
C PRO A 25 -23.73 -15.49 11.83
N ASP A 26 -23.73 -14.78 12.96
CA ASP A 26 -23.88 -13.34 13.04
C ASP A 26 -22.51 -12.66 12.83
N TYR A 27 -22.09 -12.56 11.56
CA TYR A 27 -20.76 -12.06 11.23
C TYR A 27 -20.69 -10.53 11.36
N PRO A 28 -19.70 -9.97 12.09
CA PRO A 28 -19.47 -8.53 12.14
C PRO A 28 -18.88 -7.96 10.84
N THR A 29 -18.38 -8.83 9.96
CA THR A 29 -17.86 -8.51 8.63
C THR A 29 -18.48 -9.46 7.62
N PRO A 30 -18.93 -9.00 6.44
CA PRO A 30 -19.49 -9.88 5.42
C PRO A 30 -18.56 -11.07 5.12
N TYR A 31 -19.11 -12.29 5.15
CA TYR A 31 -18.36 -13.52 4.94
C TYR A 31 -18.64 -14.13 3.56
N GLY A 32 -17.63 -14.78 2.96
CA GLY A 32 -17.70 -15.35 1.62
C GLY A 32 -16.94 -14.56 0.55
N ALA A 33 -16.95 -15.05 -0.70
CA ALA A 33 -16.31 -14.36 -1.81
C ALA A 33 -17.27 -13.35 -2.47
N LYS A 34 -16.85 -12.09 -2.56
CA LYS A 34 -17.57 -11.05 -3.33
C LYS A 34 -17.38 -11.26 -4.83
N THR A 35 -18.34 -10.81 -5.63
CA THR A 35 -18.23 -10.78 -7.09
C THR A 35 -17.25 -9.71 -7.55
N THR A 36 -16.66 -9.87 -8.74
CA THR A 36 -15.73 -8.85 -9.29
C THR A 36 -16.42 -7.51 -9.53
N GLN A 37 -17.73 -7.50 -9.80
CA GLN A 37 -18.55 -6.31 -9.95
C GLN A 37 -18.71 -5.53 -8.64
N GLU A 38 -18.98 -6.23 -7.53
CA GLU A 38 -19.06 -5.59 -6.21
C GLU A 38 -17.72 -4.97 -5.81
N ILE A 39 -16.62 -5.67 -6.09
CA ILE A 39 -15.26 -5.18 -5.81
C ILE A 39 -14.96 -3.94 -6.65
N LYS A 40 -15.27 -3.98 -7.96
CA LYS A 40 -15.10 -2.83 -8.85
C LYS A 40 -15.95 -1.65 -8.38
N ALA A 41 -17.19 -1.88 -7.93
CA ALA A 41 -18.05 -0.82 -7.42
C ALA A 41 -17.41 -0.08 -6.22
N THR A 42 -16.76 -0.81 -5.30
CA THR A 42 -15.97 -0.21 -4.22
C THR A 42 -14.82 0.65 -4.74
N ILE A 43 -14.05 0.13 -5.71
CA ILE A 43 -12.95 0.88 -6.35
C ILE A 43 -13.49 2.13 -7.09
N ASP A 44 -14.65 2.03 -7.73
CA ASP A 44 -15.30 3.13 -8.45
C ASP A 44 -15.73 4.26 -7.52
N LYS A 45 -16.24 3.95 -6.32
CA LYS A 45 -16.53 4.97 -5.29
C LYS A 45 -15.27 5.75 -4.93
N ILE A 46 -14.17 5.04 -4.66
CA ILE A 46 -12.87 5.67 -4.35
C ILE A 46 -12.38 6.51 -5.53
N TYR A 47 -12.43 5.97 -6.75
CA TYR A 47 -12.02 6.70 -7.95
C TYR A 47 -12.79 8.02 -8.12
N ALA A 48 -14.11 8.00 -7.98
CA ALA A 48 -14.93 9.19 -8.10
C ALA A 48 -14.57 10.25 -7.06
N PHE A 49 -14.31 9.83 -5.82
CA PHE A 49 -13.83 10.70 -4.76
C PHE A 49 -12.47 11.31 -5.09
N LEU A 50 -11.51 10.48 -5.52
CA LEU A 50 -10.15 10.93 -5.80
C LEU A 50 -10.07 11.84 -7.03
N GLU A 51 -10.78 11.55 -8.12
CA GLU A 51 -10.80 12.42 -9.30
C GLU A 51 -11.29 13.84 -8.94
N LYS A 52 -12.28 13.95 -8.06
CA LYS A 52 -12.79 15.24 -7.55
C LYS A 52 -11.82 15.95 -6.59
N THR A 53 -11.14 15.19 -5.73
CA THR A 53 -10.34 15.74 -4.62
C THR A 53 -8.85 15.89 -4.92
N THR A 54 -8.40 15.47 -6.10
CA THR A 54 -7.01 15.64 -6.57
C THR A 54 -6.96 16.23 -7.97
N PRO A 55 -7.33 17.51 -8.10
CA PRO A 55 -7.36 18.18 -9.38
C PRO A 55 -5.97 18.19 -10.02
N ALA A 56 -5.87 17.68 -11.25
CA ALA A 56 -4.66 17.77 -12.06
C ALA A 56 -4.68 19.05 -12.90
N SER A 57 -4.61 20.19 -12.22
CA SER A 57 -4.52 21.53 -12.81
C SER A 57 -3.66 22.45 -11.94
N LEU A 58 -3.29 23.61 -12.49
CA LEU A 58 -2.46 24.61 -11.82
C LEU A 58 -3.25 25.90 -11.63
N ILE A 59 -3.00 26.60 -10.53
CA ILE A 59 -3.54 27.94 -10.29
C ILE A 59 -2.44 28.88 -9.79
N ASP A 60 -2.66 30.17 -9.94
CA ASP A 60 -1.91 31.18 -9.21
C ASP A 60 -2.44 31.26 -7.76
N SER A 61 -1.55 31.09 -6.79
CA SER A 61 -1.90 31.07 -5.36
C SER A 61 -2.47 32.38 -4.84
N LYS A 62 -2.23 33.52 -5.51
CA LYS A 62 -2.74 34.85 -5.14
C LYS A 62 -4.06 35.14 -5.86
N THR A 63 -4.09 35.05 -7.19
CA THR A 63 -5.27 35.43 -7.99
C THR A 63 -6.33 34.34 -8.07
N LYS A 64 -5.95 33.10 -7.74
CA LYS A 64 -6.78 31.88 -7.90
C LYS A 64 -7.17 31.58 -9.35
N GLN A 65 -6.60 32.28 -10.32
CA GLN A 65 -6.83 32.01 -11.75
C GLN A 65 -6.05 30.77 -12.19
N GLU A 66 -6.64 30.01 -13.11
CA GLU A 66 -6.02 28.83 -13.69
C GLU A 66 -4.79 29.20 -14.53
N VAL A 67 -3.72 28.40 -14.39
CA VAL A 67 -2.47 28.54 -15.16
C VAL A 67 -2.40 27.41 -16.17
N THR A 68 -2.89 27.67 -17.38
CA THR A 68 -2.86 26.70 -18.50
C THR A 68 -1.66 26.89 -19.42
N ASP A 69 -1.11 28.10 -19.51
CA ASP A 69 0.09 28.41 -20.28
C ASP A 69 1.35 28.19 -19.44
N LEU A 70 2.09 27.12 -19.73
CA LEU A 70 3.33 26.76 -19.03
C LEU A 70 4.45 27.80 -19.17
N LYS A 71 4.33 28.77 -20.08
CA LYS A 71 5.27 29.90 -20.17
C LYS A 71 5.07 30.92 -19.03
N LYS A 72 3.93 30.86 -18.33
CA LYS A 72 3.57 31.77 -17.23
C LYS A 72 3.84 31.20 -15.83
N LEU A 73 4.47 30.01 -15.76
CA LEU A 73 4.88 29.43 -14.48
C LEU A 73 5.78 30.43 -13.71
N ASN A 74 5.54 30.51 -12.40
CA ASN A 74 6.25 31.41 -11.49
C ASN A 74 6.20 30.85 -10.05
N GLU A 75 6.76 31.60 -9.09
CA GLU A 75 6.80 31.24 -7.67
C GLU A 75 5.42 31.18 -7.00
N ASN A 76 4.39 31.81 -7.60
CA ASN A 76 3.03 31.79 -7.11
C ASN A 76 2.21 30.62 -7.68
N THR A 77 2.72 29.90 -8.69
CA THR A 77 1.99 28.79 -9.32
C THR A 77 2.04 27.55 -8.44
N ILE A 78 0.86 27.01 -8.11
CA ILE A 78 0.67 25.82 -7.28
C ILE A 78 -0.24 24.81 -7.99
N PHE A 79 -0.23 23.55 -7.55
CA PHE A 79 -1.34 22.65 -7.88
C PHE A 79 -2.65 23.24 -7.33
N ALA A 80 -3.73 23.11 -8.11
CA ALA A 80 -5.06 23.47 -7.63
C ALA A 80 -5.32 22.78 -6.27
N PRO A 81 -5.81 23.51 -5.25
CA PRO A 81 -6.04 22.95 -3.93
C PRO A 81 -6.98 21.75 -4.00
N GLY A 82 -6.54 20.64 -3.39
CA GLY A 82 -7.30 19.41 -3.24
C GLY A 82 -7.16 18.86 -1.83
N THR A 83 -7.79 17.73 -1.57
CA THR A 83 -7.70 17.03 -0.29
C THR A 83 -6.34 16.34 -0.12
N PHE A 84 -5.72 15.89 -1.22
CA PHE A 84 -4.47 15.13 -1.17
C PHE A 84 -3.38 15.67 -2.09
N ARG A 85 -2.13 15.45 -1.70
CA ARG A 85 -0.94 15.89 -2.43
C ARG A 85 -0.61 14.91 -3.56
N LEU A 86 -0.44 15.44 -4.78
CA LEU A 86 -0.12 14.65 -5.98
C LEU A 86 1.30 14.04 -5.98
N THR A 87 2.19 14.56 -5.14
CA THR A 87 3.63 14.21 -5.11
C THR A 87 4.04 13.43 -3.86
N SER A 88 3.07 13.11 -2.99
CA SER A 88 3.33 12.34 -1.77
C SER A 88 3.61 10.86 -2.08
N TYR A 89 4.36 10.17 -1.22
CA TYR A 89 4.64 8.74 -1.42
C TYR A 89 3.33 7.93 -1.43
N GLU A 90 2.35 8.31 -0.62
CA GLU A 90 1.02 7.70 -0.58
C GLU A 90 0.34 7.79 -1.96
N TRP A 91 0.54 8.91 -2.66
CA TRP A 91 0.02 9.06 -4.03
C TRP A 91 0.80 8.24 -5.06
N GLY A 92 2.10 7.99 -4.83
CA GLY A 92 2.85 6.99 -5.58
C GLY A 92 2.20 5.61 -5.52
N VAL A 93 1.72 5.20 -4.34
CA VAL A 93 0.95 3.95 -4.17
C VAL A 93 -0.39 4.02 -4.90
N THR A 94 -1.11 5.14 -4.80
CA THR A 94 -2.37 5.37 -5.53
C THR A 94 -2.18 5.27 -7.05
N TYR A 95 -1.11 5.84 -7.60
CA TYR A 95 -0.80 5.74 -9.03
C TYR A 95 -0.59 4.29 -9.46
N ALA A 96 0.16 3.51 -8.68
CA ALA A 96 0.34 2.08 -8.92
C ALA A 96 -0.98 1.31 -8.83
N GLY A 97 -1.82 1.62 -7.84
CA GLY A 97 -3.16 1.05 -7.68
C GLY A 97 -4.06 1.30 -8.88
N MET A 98 -4.11 2.52 -9.38
CA MET A 98 -4.92 2.88 -10.55
C MET A 98 -4.45 2.18 -11.84
N LEU A 99 -3.14 1.99 -12.01
CA LEU A 99 -2.60 1.19 -13.12
C LEU A 99 -3.04 -0.27 -13.01
N LEU A 100 -2.94 -0.87 -11.83
CA LEU A 100 -3.39 -2.24 -11.58
C LEU A 100 -4.92 -2.39 -11.73
N ALA A 101 -5.70 -1.39 -11.32
CA ALA A 101 -7.14 -1.39 -11.51
C ALA A 101 -7.54 -1.43 -13.00
N THR A 102 -6.75 -0.78 -13.86
CA THR A 102 -6.95 -0.88 -15.32
C THR A 102 -6.70 -2.30 -15.81
N GLU A 103 -5.62 -2.96 -15.38
CA GLU A 103 -5.33 -4.36 -15.71
C GLU A 103 -6.43 -5.30 -15.20
N ALA A 104 -6.85 -5.11 -13.95
CA ALA A 104 -7.84 -5.95 -13.30
C ALA A 104 -9.25 -5.81 -13.91
N THR A 105 -9.64 -4.62 -14.36
CA THR A 105 -11.03 -4.36 -14.78
C THR A 105 -11.21 -4.14 -16.28
N GLY A 106 -10.13 -3.81 -17.01
CA GLY A 106 -10.19 -3.33 -18.39
C GLY A 106 -10.64 -1.87 -18.55
N ASP A 107 -10.97 -1.17 -17.45
CA ASP A 107 -11.45 0.22 -17.48
C ASP A 107 -10.27 1.20 -17.48
N THR A 108 -10.05 1.87 -18.62
CA THR A 108 -8.87 2.73 -18.83
C THR A 108 -8.91 4.04 -18.06
N LYS A 109 -10.06 4.40 -17.45
CA LYS A 109 -10.18 5.64 -16.67
C LYS A 109 -9.19 5.70 -15.51
N TYR A 110 -8.84 4.56 -14.92
CA TYR A 110 -7.89 4.50 -13.81
C TYR A 110 -6.47 4.82 -14.29
N ALA A 111 -6.00 4.20 -15.38
CA ALA A 111 -4.70 4.55 -15.97
C ALA A 111 -4.68 6.02 -16.43
N ASN A 112 -5.78 6.52 -17.01
CA ASN A 112 -5.90 7.93 -17.40
C ASN A 112 -5.78 8.89 -16.21
N TYR A 113 -6.31 8.51 -15.03
CA TYR A 113 -6.10 9.26 -13.79
C TYR A 113 -4.60 9.40 -13.50
N THR A 114 -3.86 8.29 -13.43
CA THR A 114 -2.41 8.32 -13.17
C THR A 114 -1.66 9.12 -14.23
N ASN A 115 -1.94 8.84 -15.51
CA ASN A 115 -1.25 9.45 -16.64
C ASN A 115 -1.41 10.97 -16.67
N LYS A 116 -2.61 11.49 -16.38
CA LYS A 116 -2.88 12.94 -16.35
C LYS A 116 -2.03 13.64 -15.27
N ARG A 117 -1.96 13.06 -14.06
CA ARG A 117 -1.22 13.65 -12.94
C ARG A 117 0.29 13.57 -13.14
N LEU A 118 0.81 12.41 -13.55
CA LEU A 118 2.24 12.23 -13.82
C LEU A 118 2.70 13.09 -14.99
N LYS A 119 1.87 13.25 -16.03
CA LYS A 119 2.15 14.17 -17.13
C LYS A 119 2.26 15.61 -16.63
N LEU A 120 1.31 16.08 -15.83
CA LEU A 120 1.35 17.44 -15.28
C LEU A 120 2.62 17.69 -14.46
N ILE A 121 3.00 16.75 -13.58
CA ILE A 121 4.24 16.81 -12.80
C ILE A 121 5.44 16.95 -13.75
N ALA A 122 5.52 16.10 -14.78
CA ALA A 122 6.61 16.12 -15.76
C ALA A 122 6.68 17.42 -16.57
N ASP A 123 5.53 17.96 -16.99
CA ASP A 123 5.44 19.15 -17.83
C ASP A 123 5.97 20.41 -17.10
N ILE A 124 5.74 20.52 -15.79
CA ILE A 124 6.16 21.70 -15.00
C ILE A 124 7.58 21.58 -14.44
N SER A 125 8.09 20.36 -14.25
CA SER A 125 9.39 20.14 -13.60
C SER A 125 10.58 20.83 -14.27
N PRO A 126 10.71 20.94 -15.61
CA PRO A 126 11.84 21.62 -16.24
C PRO A 126 11.99 23.08 -15.81
N TYR A 127 10.86 23.80 -15.71
CA TYR A 127 10.86 25.20 -15.24
C TYR A 127 11.36 25.29 -13.80
N TYR A 128 10.75 24.53 -12.88
CA TYR A 128 11.12 24.60 -11.47
C TYR A 128 12.52 24.07 -11.18
N LYS A 129 13.00 23.08 -11.93
CA LYS A 129 14.39 22.61 -11.83
C LYS A 129 15.37 23.73 -12.16
N LYS A 130 15.09 24.54 -13.18
CA LYS A 130 15.91 25.70 -13.55
C LYS A 130 15.89 26.78 -12.47
N GLU A 131 14.73 27.08 -11.88
CA GLU A 131 14.64 28.10 -10.83
C GLU A 131 15.28 27.64 -9.51
N LEU A 132 15.11 26.36 -9.13
CA LEU A 132 15.73 25.77 -7.95
C LEU A 132 17.27 25.71 -8.05
N ALA A 133 17.81 25.56 -9.27
CA ALA A 133 19.25 25.64 -9.50
C ALA A 133 19.83 27.04 -9.23
N LYS A 134 19.02 28.10 -9.35
CA LYS A 134 19.42 29.49 -9.03
C LYS A 134 19.19 29.82 -7.56
N ASN A 135 18.08 29.33 -7.00
CA ASN A 135 17.69 29.54 -5.62
C ASN A 135 17.04 28.26 -5.09
N SER A 136 17.76 27.50 -4.25
CA SER A 136 17.27 26.24 -3.70
C SER A 136 16.01 26.38 -2.85
N LYS A 137 15.63 27.60 -2.44
CA LYS A 137 14.38 27.90 -1.71
C LYS A 137 13.24 28.39 -2.61
N PHE A 138 13.39 28.34 -3.92
CA PHE A 138 12.34 28.77 -4.85
C PHE A 138 11.05 27.95 -4.63
N PRO A 139 9.89 28.61 -4.42
CA PRO A 139 8.62 27.90 -4.26
C PRO A 139 8.29 27.03 -5.47
N SER A 140 7.97 25.76 -5.23
CA SER A 140 7.63 24.83 -6.30
C SER A 140 6.57 23.82 -5.82
N PRO A 141 5.54 23.54 -6.62
CA PRO A 141 4.57 22.48 -6.31
C PRO A 141 5.19 21.07 -6.34
N VAL A 142 6.37 20.93 -6.94
CA VAL A 142 7.14 19.67 -7.03
C VAL A 142 8.47 19.77 -6.27
N HIS A 143 8.56 20.70 -5.30
CA HIS A 143 9.81 20.99 -4.59
C HIS A 143 10.43 19.74 -3.95
N GLY A 144 9.67 18.99 -3.15
CA GLY A 144 10.19 17.80 -2.47
C GLY A 144 10.77 16.76 -3.44
N PHE A 145 10.16 16.59 -4.61
CA PHE A 145 10.67 15.66 -5.61
C PHE A 145 11.95 16.17 -6.30
N LEU A 146 12.06 17.48 -6.55
CA LEU A 146 13.23 18.09 -7.20
C LEU A 146 14.39 18.37 -6.23
N MET A 147 14.08 18.57 -4.96
CA MET A 147 15.02 18.77 -3.86
C MET A 147 14.71 17.74 -2.75
N PRO A 148 14.96 16.45 -2.99
CA PRO A 148 14.64 15.40 -2.03
C PRO A 148 15.57 15.43 -0.81
N HIS A 149 14.98 15.18 0.36
CA HIS A 149 15.66 15.09 1.66
C HIS A 149 15.36 13.78 2.39
N ALA A 150 14.41 12.98 1.91
CA ALA A 150 14.21 11.59 2.32
C ALA A 150 13.66 10.76 1.16
N LEU A 151 13.77 9.42 1.27
CA LEU A 151 13.09 8.47 0.39
C LEU A 151 11.58 8.74 0.22
N ASP A 152 10.92 9.22 1.29
CA ASP A 152 9.50 9.60 1.35
C ASP A 152 9.12 10.67 0.30
N ASP A 153 10.08 11.46 -0.19
CA ASP A 153 9.82 12.58 -1.10
C ASP A 153 9.51 12.16 -2.54
N GLY A 154 9.68 10.87 -2.89
CA GLY A 154 9.45 10.46 -4.28
C GLY A 154 9.77 9.03 -4.66
N GLY A 155 10.21 8.15 -3.75
CA GLY A 155 10.57 6.79 -4.16
C GLY A 155 9.39 5.97 -4.68
N ALA A 156 8.25 5.96 -3.97
CA ALA A 156 7.01 5.35 -4.44
C ALA A 156 6.49 6.00 -5.73
N VAL A 157 6.61 7.33 -5.86
CA VAL A 157 6.23 8.07 -7.07
C VAL A 157 7.11 7.65 -8.25
N THR A 158 8.41 7.51 -8.04
CA THR A 158 9.38 7.06 -9.05
C THR A 158 9.07 5.64 -9.54
N ALA A 159 8.79 4.71 -8.62
CA ALA A 159 8.35 3.37 -9.00
C ALA A 159 7.07 3.41 -9.86
N SER A 160 6.10 4.26 -9.51
CA SER A 160 4.86 4.43 -10.26
C SER A 160 5.07 5.07 -11.64
N MET A 161 6.02 6.01 -11.78
CA MET A 161 6.39 6.62 -13.05
C MET A 161 6.95 5.58 -14.02
N ILE A 162 7.83 4.70 -13.54
CA ILE A 162 8.40 3.61 -14.34
C ILE A 162 7.28 2.65 -14.79
N LYS A 163 6.39 2.26 -13.87
CA LYS A 163 5.22 1.43 -14.19
C LYS A 163 4.32 2.10 -15.24
N ALA A 164 4.05 3.40 -15.12
CA ALA A 164 3.23 4.14 -16.08
C ALA A 164 3.86 4.16 -17.48
N GLN A 165 5.17 4.39 -17.60
CA GLN A 165 5.87 4.32 -18.89
C GLN A 165 5.74 2.93 -19.53
N ARG A 166 5.93 1.87 -18.73
CA ARG A 166 5.77 0.48 -19.17
C ARG A 166 4.33 0.14 -19.55
N ALA A 167 3.35 0.77 -18.90
CA ALA A 167 1.93 0.68 -19.24
C ALA A 167 1.51 1.54 -20.43
N GLY A 168 2.45 2.22 -21.10
CA GLY A 168 2.22 2.92 -22.36
C GLY A 168 2.14 4.45 -22.28
N LEU A 169 2.34 5.05 -21.11
CA LEU A 169 2.44 6.52 -20.98
C LEU A 169 3.60 7.06 -21.82
N LYS A 170 3.29 7.93 -22.79
CA LYS A 170 4.26 8.49 -23.74
C LYS A 170 5.03 9.70 -23.23
N THR A 171 4.62 10.28 -22.10
CA THR A 171 5.35 11.39 -21.47
C THR A 171 6.77 10.97 -21.12
N ASN A 172 7.75 11.83 -21.44
CA ASN A 172 9.13 11.59 -21.05
C ASN A 172 9.31 11.82 -19.54
N LEU A 173 9.28 10.74 -18.77
CA LEU A 173 9.48 10.75 -17.31
C LEU A 173 10.94 10.53 -16.89
N ARG A 174 11.85 10.21 -17.83
CA ARG A 174 13.25 9.88 -17.50
C ARG A 174 13.98 10.97 -16.71
N PRO A 175 13.86 12.28 -17.05
CA PRO A 175 14.53 13.31 -16.26
C PRO A 175 14.14 13.34 -14.78
N LEU A 176 12.92 12.92 -14.44
CA LEU A 176 12.43 12.83 -13.06
C LEU A 176 12.84 11.52 -12.40
N ILE A 177 12.63 10.40 -13.12
CA ILE A 177 13.03 9.07 -12.65
C ILE A 177 14.52 9.05 -12.32
N ASP A 178 15.37 9.47 -13.26
CA ASP A 178 16.83 9.43 -13.11
C ASP A 178 17.31 10.35 -11.99
N HIS A 179 16.66 11.51 -11.82
CA HIS A 179 16.95 12.45 -10.72
C HIS A 179 16.71 11.83 -9.35
N PHE A 180 15.55 11.19 -9.15
CA PHE A 180 15.23 10.59 -7.87
C PHE A 180 15.98 9.27 -7.63
N MET A 181 16.28 8.51 -8.70
CA MET A 181 17.12 7.32 -8.61
C MET A 181 18.57 7.66 -8.22
N ASP A 182 19.12 8.79 -8.70
CA ASP A 182 20.41 9.31 -8.23
C ASP A 182 20.36 9.65 -6.73
N TYR A 183 19.26 10.25 -6.27
CA TYR A 183 19.08 10.51 -4.85
C TYR A 183 19.11 9.21 -4.02
N ILE A 184 18.28 8.21 -4.37
CA ILE A 184 18.23 6.92 -3.66
C ILE A 184 19.60 6.22 -3.65
N SER A 185 20.31 6.25 -4.78
CA SER A 185 21.53 5.47 -4.97
C SER A 185 22.77 6.15 -4.37
N SER A 186 22.81 7.48 -4.38
CA SER A 186 24.05 8.24 -4.16
C SER A 186 23.97 9.26 -3.03
N LYS A 187 22.77 9.65 -2.57
CA LYS A 187 22.59 10.79 -1.64
C LYS A 187 21.83 10.45 -0.37
N GLU A 188 20.87 9.53 -0.45
CA GLU A 188 20.15 9.05 0.74
C GLU A 188 21.13 8.54 1.79
N PHE A 189 20.82 8.82 3.06
CA PHE A 189 21.69 8.40 4.15
C PHE A 189 21.67 6.87 4.28
N ARG A 190 22.86 6.31 4.49
CA ARG A 190 23.06 4.87 4.68
C ARG A 190 23.97 4.63 5.87
N LEU A 191 23.76 3.52 6.57
CA LEU A 191 24.74 3.00 7.52
C LEU A 191 26.05 2.66 6.79
N THR A 192 27.12 2.42 7.55
CA THR A 192 28.45 2.12 7.02
C THR A 192 28.49 0.90 6.10
N ASP A 193 27.57 -0.05 6.27
CA ASP A 193 27.45 -1.25 5.43
C ASP A 193 26.54 -1.06 4.21
N GLY A 194 26.05 0.15 3.97
CA GLY A 194 25.18 0.52 2.85
C GLY A 194 23.68 0.31 3.08
N THR A 195 23.25 -0.08 4.28
CA THR A 195 21.81 -0.17 4.62
C THR A 195 21.18 1.22 4.62
N LEU A 196 20.08 1.45 3.90
CA LEU A 196 19.31 2.70 3.93
C LEU A 196 18.89 3.04 5.36
N ALA A 197 19.06 4.29 5.78
CA ALA A 197 18.84 4.70 7.16
C ALA A 197 18.39 6.16 7.26
N ARG A 198 18.01 6.55 8.47
CA ARG A 198 17.65 7.93 8.83
C ARG A 198 18.49 8.39 10.03
N ASN A 199 18.67 9.71 10.14
CA ASN A 199 19.19 10.37 11.35
C ASN A 199 18.05 11.01 12.16
N ARG A 200 16.92 10.29 12.28
CA ARG A 200 15.78 10.63 13.12
C ARG A 200 14.96 9.37 13.46
N PRO A 201 14.30 9.30 14.64
CA PRO A 201 14.40 10.25 15.75
C PRO A 201 15.76 10.20 16.46
N GLN A 202 16.57 9.17 16.18
CA GLN A 202 17.95 9.02 16.66
C GLN A 202 18.93 8.92 15.48
N PRO A 203 20.24 9.14 15.69
CA PRO A 203 21.27 8.85 14.68
C PRO A 203 21.22 7.37 14.26
N ASN A 204 21.59 7.09 13.00
CA ASN A 204 21.77 5.73 12.48
C ASN A 204 20.58 4.80 12.78
N THR A 205 19.37 5.26 12.43
CA THR A 205 18.12 4.57 12.68
C THR A 205 17.57 3.95 11.40
N LEU A 206 17.19 2.68 11.44
CA LEU A 206 16.45 2.00 10.38
C LEU A 206 14.95 2.12 10.66
N TRP A 207 14.19 2.57 9.66
CA TRP A 207 12.73 2.54 9.66
C TRP A 207 12.27 1.47 8.69
N LEU A 208 11.42 0.55 9.15
CA LEU A 208 10.94 -0.54 8.31
C LEU A 208 10.28 -0.05 7.01
N ASP A 209 9.64 1.13 7.06
CA ASP A 209 9.05 1.82 5.92
C ASP A 209 10.04 2.02 4.76
N ASP A 210 11.34 2.25 5.04
CA ASP A 210 12.37 2.57 4.04
C ASP A 210 12.59 1.44 3.03
N LEU A 211 12.24 0.19 3.37
CA LEU A 211 12.14 -0.89 2.40
C LEU A 211 11.21 -0.49 1.25
N PHE A 212 9.98 -0.05 1.55
CA PHE A 212 9.03 0.32 0.53
C PHE A 212 9.36 1.65 -0.14
N MET A 213 9.97 2.57 0.60
CA MET A 213 10.29 3.88 0.04
C MET A 213 11.41 3.81 -1.00
N ALA A 214 12.29 2.81 -1.01
CA ALA A 214 13.37 2.69 -1.99
C ALA A 214 13.31 1.45 -2.89
N VAL A 215 13.06 0.26 -2.31
CA VAL A 215 13.28 -1.01 -3.00
C VAL A 215 12.38 -1.20 -4.23
N PRO A 216 11.08 -0.84 -4.23
CA PRO A 216 10.28 -0.87 -5.45
C PRO A 216 10.83 0.02 -6.56
N ALA A 217 11.39 1.19 -6.24
CA ALA A 217 11.99 2.09 -7.23
C ALA A 217 13.28 1.49 -7.81
N LEU A 218 14.17 0.97 -6.96
CA LEU A 218 15.36 0.21 -7.36
C LEU A 218 14.98 -0.97 -8.27
N ALA A 219 14.04 -1.80 -7.85
CA ALA A 219 13.58 -2.97 -8.61
C ALA A 219 13.03 -2.58 -9.99
N GLN A 220 12.16 -1.56 -10.05
CA GLN A 220 11.61 -1.07 -11.31
C GLN A 220 12.70 -0.44 -12.20
N MET A 221 13.70 0.24 -11.61
CA MET A 221 14.83 0.79 -12.37
C MET A 221 15.67 -0.32 -12.99
N GLY A 222 15.98 -1.38 -12.25
CA GLY A 222 16.63 -2.59 -12.79
C GLY A 222 15.84 -3.20 -13.95
N LYS A 223 14.49 -3.21 -13.86
CA LYS A 223 13.63 -3.69 -14.94
C LYS A 223 13.65 -2.79 -16.17
N LEU A 224 13.74 -1.48 -15.95
CA LEU A 224 13.71 -0.47 -16.99
C LEU A 224 15.03 -0.38 -17.75
N THR A 225 16.17 -0.58 -17.09
CA THR A 225 17.50 -0.42 -17.69
C THR A 225 18.20 -1.74 -18.01
N GLY A 226 17.83 -2.83 -17.34
CA GLY A 226 18.57 -4.09 -17.38
C GLY A 226 19.86 -4.08 -16.53
N ASP A 227 20.12 -3.00 -15.79
CA ASP A 227 21.33 -2.87 -14.97
C ASP A 227 21.16 -3.62 -13.64
N VAL A 228 21.95 -4.68 -13.46
CA VAL A 228 21.85 -5.61 -12.33
C VAL A 228 22.11 -4.96 -10.98
N LYS A 229 22.89 -3.87 -10.92
CA LYS A 229 23.25 -3.20 -9.66
C LYS A 229 22.02 -2.74 -8.86
N TYR A 230 20.93 -2.42 -9.55
CA TYR A 230 19.69 -2.00 -8.91
C TYR A 230 18.97 -3.19 -8.24
N TYR A 231 19.03 -4.38 -8.85
CA TYR A 231 18.55 -5.60 -8.21
C TYR A 231 19.45 -6.01 -7.05
N ASP A 232 20.77 -5.88 -7.19
CA ASP A 232 21.73 -6.17 -6.13
C ASP A 232 21.46 -5.30 -4.90
N ASP A 233 21.31 -3.97 -5.07
CA ASP A 233 20.98 -3.06 -3.96
C ASP A 233 19.61 -3.40 -3.36
N ALA A 234 18.58 -3.58 -4.20
CA ALA A 234 17.24 -3.96 -3.73
C ALA A 234 17.23 -5.22 -2.85
N VAL A 235 17.90 -6.29 -3.29
CA VAL A 235 18.04 -7.55 -2.54
C VAL A 235 18.87 -7.33 -1.27
N LYS A 236 19.96 -6.56 -1.36
CA LYS A 236 20.82 -6.24 -0.23
C LYS A 236 20.04 -5.51 0.87
N GLN A 237 19.19 -4.54 0.53
CA GLN A 237 18.33 -3.85 1.49
C GLN A 237 17.37 -4.82 2.19
N VAL A 238 16.65 -5.68 1.45
CA VAL A 238 15.75 -6.67 2.07
C VAL A 238 16.51 -7.58 3.05
N LYS A 239 17.70 -8.07 2.67
CA LYS A 239 18.54 -8.90 3.53
C LYS A 239 18.96 -8.15 4.81
N GLN A 240 19.56 -6.98 4.67
CA GLN A 240 20.13 -6.19 5.77
C GLN A 240 19.07 -5.68 6.76
N PHE A 241 17.88 -5.32 6.28
CA PHE A 241 16.76 -5.00 7.17
C PHE A 241 16.26 -6.25 7.88
N SER A 242 16.11 -7.38 7.17
CA SER A 242 15.60 -8.63 7.78
C SER A 242 16.54 -9.18 8.85
N GLU A 243 17.85 -9.11 8.65
CA GLU A 243 18.85 -9.55 9.64
C GLU A 243 18.75 -8.80 10.98
N ARG A 244 18.22 -7.57 10.99
CA ARG A 244 18.14 -6.73 12.19
C ARG A 244 16.74 -6.60 12.77
N MET A 245 15.74 -6.53 11.89
CA MET A 245 14.40 -6.09 12.24
C MET A 245 13.37 -7.21 12.23
N PHE A 246 13.67 -8.37 11.64
CA PHE A 246 12.74 -9.50 11.59
C PHE A 246 12.84 -10.37 12.85
N ASN A 247 11.73 -10.53 13.55
CA ASN A 247 11.58 -11.48 14.63
C ASN A 247 11.15 -12.84 14.06
N SER A 248 12.06 -13.82 14.04
CA SER A 248 11.80 -15.17 13.50
C SER A 248 10.85 -16.03 14.35
N GLN A 249 10.67 -15.70 15.63
CA GLN A 249 9.70 -16.40 16.50
C GLN A 249 8.27 -15.98 16.17
N LYS A 250 8.05 -14.69 15.87
CA LYS A 250 6.73 -14.15 15.52
C LYS A 250 6.49 -14.11 14.02
N ASN A 251 7.54 -14.20 13.21
CA ASN A 251 7.55 -13.92 11.78
C ASN A 251 7.01 -12.51 11.44
N LEU A 252 7.36 -11.51 12.24
CA LEU A 252 6.97 -10.11 12.08
C LEU A 252 8.21 -9.22 12.16
N TYR A 253 8.13 -8.01 11.62
CA TYR A 253 9.19 -7.02 11.75
C TYR A 253 8.89 -6.03 12.87
N MET A 254 9.91 -5.63 13.63
CA MET A 254 9.84 -4.41 14.45
C MET A 254 9.79 -3.18 13.55
N HIS A 255 9.14 -2.11 13.98
CA HIS A 255 9.04 -0.86 13.21
C HIS A 255 10.39 -0.14 13.08
N GLY A 256 11.18 -0.13 14.16
CA GLY A 256 12.37 0.69 14.25
C GLY A 256 13.55 0.00 14.90
N TRP A 257 14.75 0.28 14.40
CA TRP A 257 16.01 -0.21 14.95
C TRP A 257 17.02 0.93 15.01
N VAL A 258 17.68 1.12 16.16
CA VAL A 258 18.64 2.20 16.38
C VAL A 258 20.00 1.60 16.69
N GLN A 259 21.02 1.96 15.92
CA GLN A 259 22.34 1.33 16.00
C GLN A 259 23.03 1.44 17.37
N SER A 260 22.78 2.54 18.09
CA SER A 260 23.44 2.79 19.38
C SER A 260 22.77 2.09 20.57
N MET A 261 21.62 1.44 20.38
CA MET A 261 20.92 0.75 21.48
C MET A 261 21.48 -0.66 21.66
N GLU A 262 21.66 -1.08 22.91
CA GLU A 262 22.01 -2.47 23.25
C GLU A 262 20.81 -3.40 23.13
N GLU A 263 19.65 -2.95 23.62
CA GLU A 263 18.38 -3.63 23.46
C GLU A 263 17.51 -2.92 22.41
N HIS A 264 16.79 -3.68 21.59
CA HIS A 264 15.92 -3.14 20.54
C HIS A 264 14.45 -3.47 20.84
N PRO A 265 13.67 -2.53 21.42
CA PRO A 265 12.25 -2.74 21.69
C PRO A 265 11.47 -3.03 20.41
N GLN A 266 10.64 -4.07 20.43
CA GLN A 266 9.92 -4.53 19.24
C GLN A 266 8.46 -4.09 19.28
N PHE A 267 8.13 -3.11 18.45
CA PHE A 267 6.75 -2.73 18.15
C PHE A 267 6.42 -3.20 16.73
N HIS A 268 5.58 -4.22 16.60
CA HIS A 268 5.18 -4.80 15.32
C HIS A 268 4.04 -3.98 14.70
N TRP A 269 4.35 -2.72 14.36
CA TRP A 269 3.38 -1.80 13.78
C TRP A 269 2.87 -2.30 12.43
N ALA A 270 1.53 -2.33 12.30
CA ALA A 270 0.84 -2.96 11.19
C ALA A 270 1.23 -2.38 9.84
N ARG A 271 1.09 -1.06 9.65
CA ARG A 271 1.33 -0.48 8.32
C ARG A 271 2.79 -0.61 7.86
N ALA A 272 3.79 -0.44 8.74
CA ALA A 272 5.18 -0.66 8.34
C ALA A 272 5.47 -2.13 8.01
N ASN A 273 4.86 -3.09 8.72
CA ASN A 273 4.89 -4.50 8.29
C ASN A 273 4.21 -4.68 6.92
N GLY A 274 3.15 -3.93 6.66
CA GLY A 274 2.52 -3.83 5.34
C GLY A 274 3.52 -3.41 4.26
N TRP A 275 4.27 -2.35 4.51
CA TRP A 275 5.31 -1.88 3.61
C TRP A 275 6.40 -2.91 3.36
N ALA A 276 6.85 -3.64 4.38
CA ALA A 276 7.81 -4.73 4.21
C ALA A 276 7.28 -5.87 3.32
N VAL A 277 6.07 -6.38 3.55
CA VAL A 277 5.50 -7.46 2.73
C VAL A 277 5.22 -6.99 1.29
N MET A 278 4.73 -5.75 1.14
CA MET A 278 4.49 -5.14 -0.17
C MET A 278 5.80 -4.99 -0.95
N THR A 279 6.88 -4.59 -0.27
CA THR A 279 8.21 -4.45 -0.88
C THR A 279 8.69 -5.76 -1.48
N MET A 280 8.60 -6.86 -0.73
CA MET A 280 9.11 -8.15 -1.17
C MET A 280 8.33 -8.69 -2.36
N VAL A 281 6.99 -8.56 -2.37
CA VAL A 281 6.19 -9.01 -3.51
C VAL A 281 6.42 -8.13 -4.75
N GLU A 282 6.62 -6.82 -4.57
CA GLU A 282 6.94 -5.90 -5.66
C GLU A 282 8.35 -6.11 -6.24
N LEU A 283 9.33 -6.45 -5.40
CA LEU A 283 10.67 -6.83 -5.86
C LEU A 283 10.63 -8.11 -6.69
N LEU A 284 9.98 -9.16 -6.17
CA LEU A 284 9.86 -10.45 -6.85
C LEU A 284 9.09 -10.40 -8.17
N GLU A 285 8.28 -9.35 -8.41
CA GLU A 285 7.59 -9.14 -9.69
C GLU A 285 8.56 -8.91 -10.86
N VAL A 286 9.71 -8.31 -10.58
CA VAL A 286 10.67 -7.87 -11.61
C VAL A 286 12.07 -8.41 -11.42
N LEU A 287 12.40 -8.96 -10.25
CA LEU A 287 13.69 -9.60 -9.98
C LEU A 287 13.86 -10.85 -10.88
N PRO A 288 14.97 -10.97 -11.63
CA PRO A 288 15.27 -12.17 -12.42
C PRO A 288 15.28 -13.43 -11.54
N LYS A 289 14.67 -14.53 -12.02
CA LYS A 289 14.56 -15.78 -11.25
C LYS A 289 15.91 -16.46 -10.98
N ASP A 290 16.89 -16.20 -11.83
CA ASP A 290 18.27 -16.65 -11.73
C ASP A 290 19.16 -15.71 -10.90
N HIS A 291 18.63 -14.60 -10.41
CA HIS A 291 19.36 -13.72 -9.49
C HIS A 291 19.67 -14.47 -8.17
N PRO A 292 20.92 -14.43 -7.66
CA PRO A 292 21.31 -15.20 -6.47
C PRO A 292 20.45 -14.92 -5.22
N GLY A 293 19.96 -13.69 -5.09
CA GLY A 293 19.07 -13.27 -4.01
C GLY A 293 17.60 -13.66 -4.12
N TYR A 294 17.14 -14.22 -5.25
CA TYR A 294 15.72 -14.47 -5.50
C TYR A 294 15.09 -15.36 -4.42
N ASN A 295 15.72 -16.50 -4.13
CA ASN A 295 15.21 -17.45 -3.14
C ASN A 295 15.23 -16.90 -1.71
N MET A 296 16.20 -16.04 -1.37
CA MET A 296 16.23 -15.38 -0.07
C MET A 296 15.02 -14.47 0.11
N VAL A 297 14.72 -13.60 -0.86
CA VAL A 297 13.55 -12.72 -0.81
C VAL A 297 12.24 -13.52 -0.81
N LEU A 298 12.14 -14.58 -1.63
CA LEU A 298 10.95 -15.43 -1.68
C LEU A 298 10.70 -16.14 -0.33
N ASN A 299 11.74 -16.68 0.30
CA ASN A 299 11.60 -17.34 1.59
C ASN A 299 11.24 -16.34 2.71
N GLN A 300 11.82 -15.13 2.67
CA GLN A 300 11.48 -14.06 3.61
C GLN A 300 10.02 -13.60 3.44
N LEU A 301 9.54 -13.45 2.20
CA LEU A 301 8.13 -13.16 1.91
C LEU A 301 7.21 -14.24 2.50
N ARG A 302 7.52 -15.51 2.28
CA ARG A 302 6.74 -16.65 2.78
C ARG A 302 6.67 -16.67 4.30
N ALA A 303 7.81 -16.47 4.96
CA ALA A 303 7.88 -16.41 6.42
C ALA A 303 7.01 -15.27 6.96
N HIS A 304 7.16 -14.07 6.40
CA HIS A 304 6.40 -12.90 6.85
C HIS A 304 4.90 -13.06 6.61
N ILE A 305 4.45 -13.54 5.44
CA ILE A 305 3.03 -13.81 5.18
C ILE A 305 2.47 -14.82 6.18
N LYS A 306 3.21 -15.89 6.50
CA LYS A 306 2.80 -16.86 7.52
C LYS A 306 2.60 -16.19 8.88
N GLY A 307 3.51 -15.31 9.27
CA GLY A 307 3.38 -14.50 10.49
C GLY A 307 2.14 -13.63 10.47
N LEU A 308 1.96 -12.81 9.43
CA LEU A 308 0.82 -11.92 9.29
C LEU A 308 -0.51 -12.68 9.40
N VAL A 309 -0.70 -13.75 8.63
CA VAL A 309 -1.97 -14.51 8.63
C VAL A 309 -2.28 -15.14 9.99
N ALA A 310 -1.27 -15.52 10.78
CA ALA A 310 -1.47 -16.07 12.12
C ALA A 310 -2.05 -15.06 13.13
N TYR A 311 -1.99 -13.74 12.83
CA TYR A 311 -2.51 -12.66 13.67
C TYR A 311 -3.72 -11.94 13.04
N GLN A 312 -4.37 -12.51 12.03
CA GLN A 312 -5.60 -11.94 11.49
C GLN A 312 -6.69 -11.97 12.58
N ASP A 313 -7.32 -10.82 12.84
CA ASP A 313 -8.46 -10.75 13.76
C ASP A 313 -9.69 -11.45 13.16
N GLY A 314 -10.61 -11.92 14.02
CA GLY A 314 -11.82 -12.61 13.58
C GLY A 314 -12.74 -11.76 12.67
N THR A 315 -12.60 -10.43 12.70
CA THR A 315 -13.28 -9.52 11.78
C THR A 315 -12.62 -9.43 10.40
N GLY A 316 -11.43 -10.00 10.22
CA GLY A 316 -10.64 -9.92 8.98
C GLY A 316 -9.61 -8.81 8.93
N PHE A 317 -9.66 -7.86 9.86
CA PHE A 317 -8.66 -6.81 10.01
C PHE A 317 -7.38 -7.31 10.71
N TRP A 318 -6.38 -6.43 10.78
CA TRP A 318 -5.25 -6.55 11.68
C TRP A 318 -5.23 -5.40 12.68
N HIS A 319 -4.74 -5.72 13.87
CA HIS A 319 -4.50 -4.77 14.95
C HIS A 319 -3.33 -3.84 14.62
N GLN A 320 -3.43 -2.57 15.05
CA GLN A 320 -2.41 -1.52 14.87
C GLN A 320 -1.02 -1.97 15.34
N LEU A 321 -0.92 -2.67 16.47
CA LEU A 321 0.22 -3.54 16.76
C LEU A 321 -0.25 -4.97 16.57
N ILE A 322 0.34 -5.66 15.58
CA ILE A 322 -0.17 -6.93 15.05
C ILE A 322 -0.31 -8.00 16.14
N ASP A 323 0.65 -8.05 17.05
CA ASP A 323 0.74 -9.03 18.13
C ASP A 323 0.05 -8.59 19.43
N ARG A 324 -0.83 -7.58 19.36
CA ARG A 324 -1.57 -7.01 20.49
C ARG A 324 -3.03 -6.75 20.14
N ASN A 325 -3.89 -7.70 20.51
CA ASN A 325 -5.31 -7.70 20.18
C ASN A 325 -6.16 -6.68 20.98
N ASP A 326 -5.53 -5.93 21.88
CA ASP A 326 -6.11 -4.80 22.62
C ASP A 326 -5.84 -3.44 21.93
N THR A 327 -5.14 -3.42 20.78
CA THR A 327 -5.04 -2.22 19.94
C THR A 327 -6.18 -2.14 18.93
N TYR A 328 -6.46 -0.94 18.40
CA TYR A 328 -7.53 -0.78 17.40
C TYR A 328 -7.19 -1.49 16.08
N LEU A 329 -8.23 -1.87 15.34
CA LEU A 329 -8.11 -2.48 14.01
C LEU A 329 -7.81 -1.40 12.95
N GLU A 330 -6.80 -1.62 12.10
CA GLU A 330 -6.27 -0.60 11.19
C GLU A 330 -6.49 -0.97 9.71
N THR A 331 -7.05 -0.02 8.95
CA THR A 331 -7.57 -0.30 7.60
C THR A 331 -6.49 -0.32 6.52
N SER A 332 -5.50 0.58 6.58
CA SER A 332 -4.47 0.65 5.54
C SER A 332 -3.57 -0.58 5.53
N ALA A 333 -3.12 -1.05 6.70
CA ALA A 333 -2.35 -2.27 6.85
C ALA A 333 -3.13 -3.49 6.35
N THR A 334 -4.40 -3.62 6.74
CA THR A 334 -5.28 -4.71 6.28
C THR A 334 -5.39 -4.70 4.75
N ALA A 335 -5.55 -3.53 4.12
CA ALA A 335 -5.58 -3.42 2.66
C ALA A 335 -4.24 -3.80 2.02
N ILE A 336 -3.11 -3.40 2.61
CA ILE A 336 -1.77 -3.80 2.14
C ILE A 336 -1.58 -5.32 2.23
N TYR A 337 -2.05 -5.96 3.30
CA TYR A 337 -1.97 -7.41 3.47
C TYR A 337 -2.87 -8.15 2.48
N ALA A 338 -4.12 -7.70 2.31
CA ALA A 338 -5.03 -8.24 1.31
C ALA A 338 -4.38 -8.20 -0.08
N TYR A 339 -3.78 -7.07 -0.46
CA TYR A 339 -3.03 -6.95 -1.70
C TYR A 339 -1.84 -7.92 -1.78
N SER A 340 -0.94 -7.88 -0.79
CA SER A 340 0.36 -8.56 -0.89
C SER A 340 0.20 -10.08 -0.83
N ILE A 341 -0.70 -10.58 0.01
CA ILE A 341 -1.05 -12.00 0.10
C ILE A 341 -1.71 -12.45 -1.20
N THR A 342 -2.69 -11.71 -1.73
CA THR A 342 -3.34 -12.06 -3.00
C THR A 342 -2.36 -12.05 -4.16
N ARG A 343 -1.45 -11.07 -4.22
CA ARG A 343 -0.42 -11.03 -5.27
C ARG A 343 0.52 -12.22 -5.15
N ALA A 344 0.94 -12.60 -3.95
CA ALA A 344 1.74 -13.80 -3.72
C ALA A 344 1.01 -15.09 -4.15
N ILE A 345 -0.31 -15.18 -3.92
CA ILE A 345 -1.16 -16.29 -4.42
C ILE A 345 -1.17 -16.31 -5.95
N ASN A 346 -1.48 -15.18 -6.58
CA ASN A 346 -1.59 -15.06 -8.04
C ASN A 346 -0.28 -15.39 -8.75
N ARG A 347 0.88 -15.14 -8.11
CA ARG A 347 2.21 -15.48 -8.63
C ARG A 347 2.68 -16.89 -8.26
N GLY A 348 1.90 -17.66 -7.50
CA GLY A 348 2.25 -19.02 -7.07
C GLY A 348 3.38 -19.06 -6.03
N TYR A 349 3.58 -17.97 -5.29
CA TYR A 349 4.60 -17.88 -4.25
C TYR A 349 4.16 -18.59 -2.97
N ILE A 350 2.86 -18.64 -2.70
CA ILE A 350 2.28 -19.30 -1.51
C ILE A 350 1.09 -20.20 -1.89
N ASP A 351 0.73 -21.11 -1.00
CA ASP A 351 -0.37 -22.06 -1.23
C ASP A 351 -1.73 -21.36 -1.29
N LYS A 352 -2.44 -21.52 -2.40
CA LYS A 352 -3.70 -20.82 -2.63
C LYS A 352 -4.80 -21.26 -1.67
N ALA A 353 -4.92 -22.57 -1.41
CA ALA A 353 -5.98 -23.11 -0.57
C ALA A 353 -5.83 -22.63 0.88
N ALA A 354 -4.59 -22.54 1.37
CA ALA A 354 -4.28 -22.08 2.72
C ALA A 354 -4.52 -20.58 2.92
N TYR A 355 -4.25 -19.74 1.90
CA TYR A 355 -4.18 -18.29 2.10
C TYR A 355 -5.29 -17.48 1.43
N ALA A 356 -5.98 -18.01 0.42
CA ALA A 356 -7.05 -17.26 -0.26
C ALA A 356 -8.24 -16.89 0.65
N PRO A 357 -8.71 -17.76 1.58
CA PRO A 357 -9.77 -17.37 2.52
C PRO A 357 -9.38 -16.18 3.39
N ALA A 358 -8.16 -16.14 3.91
CA ALA A 358 -7.64 -15.03 4.71
C ALA A 358 -7.59 -13.72 3.91
N ALA A 359 -7.13 -13.78 2.65
CA ALA A 359 -7.09 -12.63 1.76
C ALA A 359 -8.49 -12.10 1.39
N LEU A 360 -9.45 -12.99 1.13
CA LEU A 360 -10.84 -12.61 0.85
C LEU A 360 -11.55 -12.02 2.07
N LEU A 361 -11.30 -12.57 3.26
CA LEU A 361 -11.81 -12.02 4.52
C LEU A 361 -11.22 -10.61 4.79
N ALA A 362 -9.92 -10.42 4.55
CA ALA A 362 -9.27 -9.12 4.65
C ALA A 362 -9.88 -8.09 3.69
N TRP A 363 -10.16 -8.49 2.45
CA TRP A 363 -10.85 -7.64 1.49
C TRP A 363 -12.27 -7.28 1.96
N ASN A 364 -13.03 -8.26 2.48
CA ASN A 364 -14.39 -8.00 2.95
C ASN A 364 -14.41 -6.98 4.08
N ALA A 365 -13.48 -7.10 5.03
CA ALA A 365 -13.25 -6.15 6.11
C ALA A 365 -12.95 -4.74 5.57
N VAL A 366 -11.93 -4.63 4.70
CA VAL A 366 -11.52 -3.35 4.10
C VAL A 366 -12.66 -2.69 3.32
N ALA A 367 -13.45 -3.47 2.58
CA ALA A 367 -14.58 -2.96 1.80
C ALA A 367 -15.67 -2.33 2.67
N THR A 368 -15.81 -2.71 3.96
CA THR A 368 -16.77 -2.06 4.88
C THR A 368 -16.30 -0.67 5.34
N LYS A 369 -15.03 -0.30 5.09
CA LYS A 369 -14.45 0.99 5.48
C LYS A 369 -14.45 2.01 4.35
N VAL A 370 -14.98 1.65 3.18
CA VAL A 370 -15.21 2.59 2.08
C VAL A 370 -16.63 3.10 2.19
N ASN A 371 -16.78 4.33 2.67
CA ASN A 371 -18.10 4.92 2.87
C ASN A 371 -18.72 5.40 1.54
N ASP A 372 -19.95 5.92 1.59
CA ASP A 372 -20.68 6.33 0.39
C ASP A 372 -20.07 7.53 -0.35
N LYS A 373 -19.19 8.29 0.30
CA LYS A 373 -18.43 9.37 -0.34
C LYS A 373 -17.20 8.85 -1.09
N GLY A 374 -16.81 7.59 -0.88
CA GLY A 374 -15.55 7.02 -1.38
C GLY A 374 -14.34 7.30 -0.49
N GLU A 375 -14.55 7.81 0.73
CA GLU A 375 -13.50 7.97 1.73
C GLU A 375 -13.18 6.63 2.39
N VAL A 376 -11.92 6.46 2.81
CA VAL A 376 -11.45 5.24 3.50
C VAL A 376 -11.31 5.52 5.00
N GLU A 377 -12.23 4.95 5.77
CA GLU A 377 -12.27 5.05 7.23
C GLU A 377 -11.22 4.17 7.92
N GLY A 378 -11.01 4.34 9.22
CA GLY A 378 -10.13 3.46 10.01
C GLY A 378 -8.65 3.48 9.62
N THR A 379 -8.22 4.47 8.85
CA THR A 379 -6.82 4.61 8.41
C THR A 379 -6.01 5.42 9.40
N CYS A 380 -4.94 4.82 9.95
CA CYS A 380 -4.00 5.49 10.84
C CYS A 380 -3.25 6.62 10.11
N VAL A 381 -3.16 7.80 10.71
CA VAL A 381 -2.45 8.97 10.14
C VAL A 381 -0.94 8.73 10.05
N GLY A 382 -0.21 9.65 9.41
CA GLY A 382 1.26 9.64 9.39
C GLY A 382 1.83 9.41 10.79
N THR A 383 2.69 8.41 10.94
CA THR A 383 3.13 7.89 12.23
C THR A 383 4.63 7.71 12.21
N GLY A 384 5.28 8.31 13.20
CA GLY A 384 6.73 8.20 13.40
C GLY A 384 7.11 6.95 14.19
N MET A 385 8.35 6.88 14.64
CA MET A 385 8.86 5.79 15.48
C MET A 385 8.69 6.15 16.97
N GLY A 386 8.07 5.25 17.73
CA GLY A 386 7.99 5.29 19.19
C GLY A 386 8.60 4.03 19.83
N PHE A 387 9.04 4.16 21.09
CA PHE A 387 9.59 3.08 21.92
C PHE A 387 8.71 2.73 23.13
N ASP A 388 7.47 3.22 23.14
CA ASP A 388 6.43 2.88 24.11
C ASP A 388 5.13 2.49 23.37
N PRO A 389 4.27 1.67 23.97
CA PRO A 389 3.05 1.22 23.30
C PRO A 389 2.01 2.34 23.18
N ALA A 390 1.92 3.26 24.14
CA ALA A 390 0.89 4.31 24.10
C ALA A 390 0.99 5.13 22.82
N PHE A 391 2.22 5.42 22.37
CA PHE A 391 2.46 6.06 21.09
C PHE A 391 1.72 5.38 19.92
N TYR A 392 1.78 4.04 19.80
CA TYR A 392 1.13 3.30 18.72
C TYR A 392 -0.37 3.10 18.95
N TYR A 393 -0.78 2.79 20.18
CA TYR A 393 -2.18 2.53 20.56
C TYR A 393 -3.08 3.74 20.29
N TYR A 394 -2.56 4.96 20.48
CA TYR A 394 -3.33 6.19 20.39
C TYR A 394 -3.05 7.00 19.12
N ARG A 395 -2.45 6.40 18.08
CA ARG A 395 -2.32 7.08 16.78
C ARG A 395 -3.72 7.38 16.23
N PRO A 396 -4.00 8.64 15.84
CA PRO A 396 -5.30 8.99 15.28
C PRO A 396 -5.59 8.23 14.00
N ILE A 397 -6.87 7.97 13.77
CA ILE A 397 -7.40 7.58 12.46
C ILE A 397 -8.09 8.77 11.80
N ASN A 398 -7.96 8.91 10.49
CA ASN A 398 -8.62 10.00 9.76
C ASN A 398 -8.88 9.60 8.31
N VAL A 399 -10.05 9.96 7.77
CA VAL A 399 -10.40 9.72 6.36
C VAL A 399 -9.48 10.44 5.38
N PHE A 400 -8.80 11.52 5.81
CA PHE A 400 -7.81 12.23 5.00
C PHE A 400 -6.38 11.70 5.17
N ALA A 401 -6.20 10.59 5.90
CA ALA A 401 -4.94 9.87 5.86
C ALA A 401 -4.78 9.19 4.48
N ALA A 402 -3.89 9.73 3.66
CA ALA A 402 -3.68 9.30 2.27
C ALA A 402 -3.29 7.80 2.12
N HIS A 403 -2.75 7.21 3.18
CA HIS A 403 -2.26 5.83 3.25
C HIS A 403 -3.32 4.75 2.95
N GLY A 404 -4.61 5.06 3.09
CA GLY A 404 -5.68 4.07 2.87
C GLY A 404 -6.03 3.89 1.39
N TYR A 405 -5.90 4.92 0.57
CA TYR A 405 -6.49 4.95 -0.77
C TYR A 405 -5.80 4.02 -1.76
N GLY A 406 -4.49 4.18 -1.95
CA GLY A 406 -3.71 3.33 -2.85
C GLY A 406 -3.80 1.84 -2.51
N PRO A 407 -3.57 1.44 -1.24
CA PRO A 407 -3.70 0.05 -0.82
C PRO A 407 -5.08 -0.57 -1.05
N VAL A 408 -6.19 0.15 -0.82
CA VAL A 408 -7.53 -0.40 -1.07
C VAL A 408 -7.75 -0.67 -2.55
N ILE A 409 -7.32 0.26 -3.43
CA ILE A 409 -7.41 0.07 -4.87
C ILE A 409 -6.54 -1.13 -5.32
N LEU A 410 -5.30 -1.23 -4.80
CA LEU A 410 -4.41 -2.35 -5.07
C LEU A 410 -5.03 -3.68 -4.64
N ALA A 411 -5.56 -3.76 -3.41
CA ALA A 411 -6.19 -4.96 -2.86
C ALA A 411 -7.36 -5.43 -3.71
N GLY A 412 -8.32 -4.55 -3.98
CA GLY A 412 -9.49 -4.91 -4.78
C GLY A 412 -9.13 -5.35 -6.19
N SER A 413 -8.14 -4.67 -6.81
CA SER A 413 -7.68 -5.02 -8.15
C SER A 413 -7.04 -6.41 -8.20
N GLU A 414 -6.18 -6.74 -7.23
CA GLU A 414 -5.53 -8.05 -7.19
C GLU A 414 -6.52 -9.18 -6.83
N ILE A 415 -7.52 -8.90 -5.99
CA ILE A 415 -8.61 -9.86 -5.70
C ILE A 415 -9.44 -10.11 -6.97
N ILE A 416 -9.77 -9.09 -7.75
CA ILE A 416 -10.44 -9.27 -9.05
C ILE A 416 -9.62 -10.22 -9.95
N LEU A 417 -8.30 -10.01 -10.03
CA LEU A 417 -7.41 -10.88 -10.82
C LEU A 417 -7.41 -12.33 -10.30
N MET A 418 -7.45 -12.53 -8.98
CA MET A 418 -7.57 -13.86 -8.38
C MET A 418 -8.90 -14.52 -8.74
N LEU A 419 -10.02 -13.81 -8.59
CA LEU A 419 -11.37 -14.35 -8.85
C LEU A 419 -11.62 -14.67 -10.32
N LYS A 420 -10.95 -14.00 -11.27
CA LYS A 420 -11.05 -14.35 -12.70
C LYS A 420 -10.57 -15.76 -13.03
N ASN A 421 -9.67 -16.30 -12.22
CA ASN A 421 -9.01 -17.58 -12.49
C ASN A 421 -9.38 -18.67 -11.48
N ASN A 422 -10.20 -18.36 -10.47
CA ASN A 422 -10.49 -19.24 -9.35
C ASN A 422 -11.96 -19.13 -8.94
N GLU A 423 -12.56 -20.28 -8.61
CA GLU A 423 -13.90 -20.34 -8.04
C GLU A 423 -13.80 -20.62 -6.54
N PHE A 424 -14.67 -19.98 -5.76
CA PHE A 424 -14.78 -20.17 -4.31
C PHE A 424 -16.22 -20.52 -3.97
N GLU A 425 -16.40 -21.37 -2.97
CA GLU A 425 -17.71 -21.80 -2.49
C GLU A 425 -17.74 -21.84 -0.97
N ILE A 426 -18.93 -21.73 -0.39
CA ILE A 426 -19.15 -22.07 1.01
C ILE A 426 -19.31 -23.59 1.08
N ASN A 427 -18.35 -24.27 1.69
CA ASN A 427 -18.36 -25.71 1.92
C ASN A 427 -18.13 -25.94 3.42
N ASP A 428 -19.07 -26.66 4.04
CA ASP A 428 -19.16 -26.83 5.50
C ASP A 428 -19.16 -25.48 6.25
N SER A 429 -20.03 -24.57 5.81
CA SER A 429 -20.16 -23.20 6.35
C SER A 429 -18.89 -22.34 6.28
N SER A 430 -17.85 -22.80 5.58
CA SER A 430 -16.54 -22.16 5.46
C SER A 430 -16.22 -21.83 4.00
N LEU A 431 -15.60 -20.68 3.76
CA LEU A 431 -15.15 -20.28 2.44
C LEU A 431 -13.96 -21.14 2.01
N GLN A 432 -14.15 -21.92 0.95
CA GLN A 432 -13.14 -22.83 0.40
C GLN A 432 -12.83 -22.48 -1.05
N LEU A 433 -11.58 -22.71 -1.44
CA LEU A 433 -11.22 -22.77 -2.86
C LEU A 433 -11.89 -24.01 -3.46
N LYS A 434 -12.70 -23.83 -4.50
CA LYS A 434 -13.37 -24.93 -5.16
C LYS A 434 -12.35 -25.78 -5.90
N THR A 435 -12.22 -27.04 -5.50
CA THR A 435 -11.38 -28.00 -6.20
C THR A 435 -12.11 -28.45 -7.47
N ARG A 436 -11.46 -28.32 -8.63
CA ARG A 436 -11.99 -28.94 -9.86
C ARG A 436 -11.83 -30.45 -9.68
N LYS A 437 -12.97 -31.17 -9.66
CA LYS A 437 -12.99 -32.63 -9.68
C LYS A 437 -12.43 -33.17 -10.99
#